data_AF-A0A941WHB0-F1
#
_entry.id   AF-A0A941WHB0-F1
#
_cell.length_a   1.000
_cell.length_b   1.000
_cell.length_c   1.000
_cell.angle_alpha   90.00
_cell.angle_beta   90.00
_cell.angle_gamma   90.00
#
_symmetry.space_group_name_H-M   'P 1'
#
loop_
_entity.id
_entity.type
_entity.pdbx_description
1 polymer ?
#
loop_
_entity_poly.entity_id
_entity_poly.type
_entity_poly.pdbx_seq_one_letter_code
_entity_poly.pdbx_strand_id
1 'polypeptide(L)'
;TLENNSTYATISHSDASTYKVETDIDLLAANTYNLKITAPEGATANIPSGKWLTIDGETVTDGVMTYTVKATSGVTDFTDFDITFTNKLNTSEVLTVTMHKAASKPKFAEATGGAKSDFNEAPVIADYASTASMYKANGSKISIKVTCPEAMTFLEKTTSGLTISNKGEGLYEIEVNNATALTAATTEVIAQNTTAGAESRNATLTITWLDPIPAFTLGADNDAATLDGSNKDQINVIYTSASDNTHKYVPIAIAVTGYKGSTIAYTGNTSTWLNHTESPTEIAEGGTAAIEFTQNGCGNSDETADITITITSAIPNGGSRTITLKKQ
;
A
#
# COMPACT_ATOMS: atom_id res chain seq x y z
N THR A 1 -20.52 38.15 13.72
CA THR A 1 -20.07 37.14 12.73
C THR A 1 -18.92 36.35 13.32
N LEU A 2 -18.87 35.06 13.00
CA LEU A 2 -17.81 34.15 13.44
C LEU A 2 -16.96 33.73 12.24
N GLU A 3 -15.64 33.75 12.41
CA GLU A 3 -14.68 33.31 11.39
C GLU A 3 -13.58 32.45 11.99
N ASN A 4 -13.01 31.55 11.17
CA ASN A 4 -11.80 30.80 11.48
C ASN A 4 -10.85 30.81 10.26
N ASN A 5 -9.55 30.66 10.52
CA ASN A 5 -8.50 30.69 9.49
C ASN A 5 -7.76 29.35 9.37
N SER A 6 -8.45 28.21 9.48
CA SER A 6 -7.78 26.90 9.47
C SER A 6 -8.44 25.87 8.57
N THR A 7 -7.65 24.87 8.20
CA THR A 7 -8.10 23.62 7.55
C THR A 7 -8.51 22.55 8.56
N TYR A 8 -8.38 22.84 9.86
CA TYR A 8 -8.63 21.89 10.96
C TYR A 8 -9.96 22.13 11.68
N ALA A 9 -10.68 23.19 11.28
CA ALA A 9 -12.02 23.43 11.75
C ALA A 9 -12.88 24.03 10.63
N THR A 10 -14.18 23.77 10.67
CA THR A 10 -15.17 24.36 9.76
C THR A 10 -16.28 25.01 10.57
N ILE A 11 -16.82 26.12 10.07
CA ILE A 11 -17.93 26.83 10.70
C ILE A 11 -19.19 26.59 9.88
N SER A 12 -20.27 26.24 10.57
CA SER A 12 -21.63 26.27 10.04
C SER A 12 -22.53 27.04 11.00
N HIS A 13 -23.69 27.50 10.54
CA HIS A 13 -24.65 28.21 11.39
C HIS A 13 -26.09 27.82 11.02
N SER A 14 -26.95 27.69 12.03
CA SER A 14 -28.38 27.44 11.84
C SER A 14 -29.17 28.75 11.73
N ASP A 15 -28.70 29.80 12.41
CA ASP A 15 -29.31 31.11 12.48
C ASP A 15 -28.25 32.17 12.81
N ALA A 16 -28.65 33.44 12.96
CA ALA A 16 -27.73 34.54 13.20
C ALA A 16 -27.03 34.50 14.58
N SER A 17 -27.56 33.73 15.53
CA SER A 17 -27.10 33.64 16.93
C SER A 17 -26.46 32.31 17.28
N THR A 18 -26.53 31.30 16.42
CA THR A 18 -26.06 29.94 16.71
C THR A 18 -25.11 29.43 15.63
N TYR A 19 -23.87 29.17 16.04
CA TYR A 19 -22.81 28.63 15.20
C TYR A 19 -22.36 27.27 15.72
N LYS A 20 -21.99 26.36 14.81
CA LYS A 20 -21.31 25.11 15.11
C LYS A 20 -19.91 25.17 14.51
N VAL A 21 -18.89 24.89 15.32
CA VAL A 21 -17.51 24.73 14.88
C VAL A 21 -17.17 23.25 14.93
N GLU A 22 -17.05 22.61 13.78
CA GLU A 22 -16.57 21.23 13.69
C GLU A 22 -15.05 21.22 13.64
N THR A 23 -14.41 20.52 14.57
CA THR A 23 -12.96 20.54 14.76
C THR A 23 -12.37 19.15 14.57
N ASP A 24 -11.42 19.02 13.64
CA ASP A 24 -10.64 17.82 13.44
C ASP A 24 -9.54 17.70 14.51
N ILE A 25 -9.87 16.97 15.58
CA ILE A 25 -8.96 16.84 16.72
C ILE A 25 -7.66 16.11 16.36
N ASP A 26 -7.70 15.22 15.37
CA ASP A 26 -6.53 14.44 14.95
C ASP A 26 -5.46 15.34 14.31
N LEU A 27 -5.88 16.33 13.52
CA LEU A 27 -4.98 17.33 12.94
C LEU A 27 -4.64 18.44 13.94
N LEU A 28 -5.59 18.83 14.79
CA LEU A 28 -5.38 19.88 15.78
C LEU A 28 -4.38 19.47 16.87
N ALA A 29 -4.20 18.18 17.16
CA ALA A 29 -3.27 17.71 18.19
C ALA A 29 -1.83 18.26 18.04
N ALA A 30 -1.41 18.59 16.81
CA ALA A 30 -0.10 19.19 16.50
C ALA A 30 -0.18 20.67 16.09
N ASN A 31 -1.35 21.31 16.19
CA ASN A 31 -1.63 22.63 15.62
C ASN A 31 -2.51 23.49 16.55
N THR A 32 -2.77 24.73 16.14
CA THR A 32 -3.77 25.61 16.74
C THR A 32 -4.56 26.32 15.63
N TYR A 33 -5.72 26.88 15.97
CA TYR A 33 -6.41 27.82 15.09
C TYR A 33 -6.99 28.99 15.88
N ASN A 34 -7.36 30.05 15.16
CA ASN A 34 -7.97 31.22 15.75
C ASN A 34 -9.48 31.21 15.53
N LEU A 35 -10.23 31.44 16.61
CA LEU A 35 -11.65 31.72 16.60
C LEU A 35 -11.84 33.24 16.70
N LYS A 36 -12.48 33.86 15.71
CA LYS A 36 -12.68 35.31 15.66
C LYS A 36 -14.15 35.66 15.78
N ILE A 37 -14.44 36.61 16.66
CA ILE A 37 -15.78 37.12 16.92
C ILE A 37 -15.78 38.62 16.64
N THR A 38 -16.59 39.06 15.70
CA THR A 38 -16.84 40.50 15.49
C THR A 38 -17.83 41.00 16.53
N ALA A 39 -17.36 41.84 17.45
CA ALA A 39 -18.14 42.53 18.47
C ALA A 39 -17.61 43.96 18.60
N PRO A 40 -18.07 44.92 17.76
CA PRO A 40 -17.51 46.28 17.71
C PRO A 40 -17.55 47.00 19.07
N GLU A 41 -18.61 46.74 19.83
CA GLU A 41 -18.87 47.33 21.15
C GLU A 41 -18.44 46.38 22.29
N GLY A 42 -17.81 45.27 21.93
CA GLY A 42 -17.35 44.20 22.81
C GLY A 42 -18.45 43.21 23.22
N ALA A 43 -18.01 42.03 23.64
CA ALA A 43 -18.86 41.02 24.28
C ALA A 43 -18.14 40.45 25.51
N THR A 44 -18.87 39.74 26.35
CA THR A 44 -18.29 38.93 27.44
C THR A 44 -18.39 37.46 27.04
N ALA A 45 -17.25 36.78 26.96
CA ALA A 45 -17.18 35.37 26.65
C ALA A 45 -17.33 34.53 27.92
N ASN A 46 -18.19 33.52 27.87
CA ASN A 46 -18.28 32.45 28.86
C ASN A 46 -17.72 31.17 28.24
N ILE A 47 -16.48 30.84 28.59
CA ILE A 47 -15.73 29.70 28.07
C ILE A 47 -15.70 28.62 29.16
N PRO A 48 -16.33 27.46 28.96
CA PRO A 48 -16.26 26.36 29.91
C PRO A 48 -14.83 25.83 30.08
N SER A 49 -14.42 25.54 31.31
CA SER A 49 -13.13 24.89 31.60
C SER A 49 -13.25 23.36 31.57
N GLY A 50 -12.10 22.68 31.48
CA GLY A 50 -12.03 21.20 31.55
C GLY A 50 -12.62 20.49 30.33
N LYS A 51 -12.72 21.18 29.18
CA LYS A 51 -13.19 20.61 27.91
C LYS A 51 -12.02 20.06 27.09
N TRP A 52 -12.35 19.36 26.00
CA TRP A 52 -11.37 18.76 25.08
C TRP A 52 -10.63 19.78 24.19
N LEU A 53 -11.06 21.04 24.22
CA LEU A 53 -10.33 22.18 23.67
C LEU A 53 -9.97 23.15 24.78
N THR A 54 -8.78 23.73 24.66
CA THR A 54 -8.39 24.91 25.42
C THR A 54 -8.52 26.13 24.52
N ILE A 55 -9.21 27.16 25.01
CA ILE A 55 -9.44 28.42 24.31
C ILE A 55 -8.75 29.51 25.14
N ASP A 56 -7.57 29.94 24.67
CA ASP A 56 -6.68 30.86 25.37
C ASP A 56 -6.51 32.17 24.59
N GLY A 57 -6.02 33.20 25.29
CA GLY A 57 -5.39 34.37 24.66
C GLY A 57 -6.36 35.23 23.85
N GLU A 58 -7.21 35.98 24.57
CA GLU A 58 -8.03 37.03 23.97
C GLU A 58 -7.15 38.19 23.50
N THR A 59 -7.30 38.56 22.23
CA THR A 59 -6.79 39.81 21.68
C THR A 59 -7.94 40.56 21.03
N VAL A 60 -8.03 41.86 21.29
CA VAL A 60 -9.08 42.72 20.73
C VAL A 60 -8.43 43.79 19.86
N THR A 61 -8.75 43.74 18.56
CA THR A 61 -8.26 44.71 17.57
C THR A 61 -9.42 45.09 16.68
N ASP A 62 -9.69 46.40 16.55
CA ASP A 62 -10.73 46.96 15.67
C ASP A 62 -12.11 46.29 15.81
N GLY A 63 -12.53 46.01 17.04
CA GLY A 63 -13.84 45.39 17.32
C GLY A 63 -13.92 43.90 17.02
N VAL A 64 -12.78 43.23 16.79
CA VAL A 64 -12.69 41.78 16.61
C VAL A 64 -11.95 41.17 17.79
N MET A 65 -12.62 40.26 18.51
CA MET A 65 -12.02 39.45 19.56
C MET A 65 -11.49 38.16 18.92
N THR A 66 -10.22 37.85 19.15
CA THR A 66 -9.57 36.64 18.64
C THR A 66 -9.14 35.76 19.79
N TYR A 67 -9.50 34.48 19.74
CA TYR A 67 -9.10 33.45 20.69
C TYR A 67 -8.28 32.37 20.00
N THR A 68 -7.21 31.91 20.64
CA THR A 68 -6.41 30.78 20.18
C THR A 68 -7.01 29.48 20.71
N VAL A 69 -7.36 28.56 19.82
CA VAL A 69 -7.91 27.25 20.14
C VAL A 69 -6.86 26.17 19.91
N LYS A 70 -6.69 25.28 20.89
CA LYS A 70 -5.77 24.13 20.85
C LYS A 70 -6.39 22.89 21.46
N ALA A 71 -5.94 21.71 21.04
CA ALA A 71 -6.35 20.45 21.64
C ALA A 71 -5.87 20.36 23.10
N THR A 72 -6.74 19.90 24.01
CA THR A 72 -6.33 19.58 25.37
C THR A 72 -5.71 18.18 25.40
N SER A 73 -4.47 18.09 25.89
CA SER A 73 -3.72 16.84 25.90
C SER A 73 -4.36 15.80 26.84
N GLY A 74 -4.39 14.53 26.39
CA GLY A 74 -4.83 13.40 27.21
C GLY A 74 -6.34 13.28 27.45
N VAL A 75 -7.16 14.13 26.81
CA VAL A 75 -8.62 14.06 26.94
C VAL A 75 -9.19 12.93 26.07
N THR A 76 -10.15 12.20 26.64
CA THR A 76 -10.86 11.10 25.96
C THR A 76 -12.37 11.36 25.81
N ASP A 77 -12.90 12.36 26.51
CA ASP A 77 -14.30 12.81 26.39
C ASP A 77 -14.37 13.99 25.42
N PHE A 78 -15.02 13.76 24.28
CA PHE A 78 -15.21 14.75 23.21
C PHE A 78 -16.65 15.26 23.13
N THR A 79 -17.39 15.21 24.24
CA THR A 79 -18.75 15.74 24.30
C THR A 79 -18.77 17.21 23.89
N ASP A 80 -19.76 17.57 23.07
CA ASP A 80 -19.99 18.94 22.63
C ASP A 80 -20.11 19.90 23.82
N PHE A 81 -19.70 21.14 23.62
CA PHE A 81 -19.89 22.19 24.61
C PHE A 81 -20.05 23.54 23.93
N ASP A 82 -20.76 24.43 24.61
CA ASP A 82 -21.05 25.77 24.11
C ASP A 82 -20.10 26.81 24.70
N ILE A 83 -19.69 27.75 23.87
CA ILE A 83 -19.13 29.04 24.28
C ILE A 83 -20.21 30.08 24.01
N THR A 84 -20.53 30.91 25.00
CA THR A 84 -21.48 32.00 24.80
C THR A 84 -20.79 33.35 24.84
N PHE A 85 -21.20 34.24 23.94
CA PHE A 85 -20.74 35.62 23.84
C PHE A 85 -21.93 36.54 24.08
N THR A 86 -21.95 37.19 25.23
CA THR A 86 -23.04 38.12 25.61
C THR A 86 -22.68 39.53 25.19
N ASN A 87 -23.51 40.18 24.38
CA ASN A 87 -23.31 41.55 23.93
C ASN A 87 -23.26 42.51 25.14
N LYS A 88 -22.27 43.41 25.18
CA LYS A 88 -22.11 44.38 26.28
C LYS A 88 -23.18 45.48 26.28
N LEU A 89 -23.75 45.82 25.12
CA LEU A 89 -24.80 46.84 25.00
C LEU A 89 -26.20 46.30 25.27
N ASN A 90 -26.44 45.02 24.98
CA ASN A 90 -27.71 44.35 25.21
C ASN A 90 -27.48 42.92 25.69
N THR A 91 -27.58 42.69 27.01
CA THR A 91 -27.31 41.39 27.61
C THR A 91 -28.33 40.30 27.27
N SER A 92 -29.44 40.66 26.61
CA SER A 92 -30.39 39.68 26.07
C SER A 92 -29.94 39.10 24.72
N GLU A 93 -28.96 39.72 24.05
CA GLU A 93 -28.37 39.22 22.82
C GLU A 93 -27.14 38.36 23.15
N VAL A 94 -27.29 37.06 22.89
CA VAL A 94 -26.24 36.06 23.12
C VAL A 94 -25.97 35.33 21.82
N LEU A 95 -24.70 35.27 21.44
CA LEU A 95 -24.23 34.40 20.38
C LEU A 95 -23.66 33.12 21.02
N THR A 96 -24.12 31.98 20.54
CA THR A 96 -23.70 30.66 21.01
C THR A 96 -22.86 29.99 19.94
N VAL A 97 -21.69 29.50 20.33
CA VAL A 97 -20.79 28.70 19.49
C VAL A 97 -20.67 27.31 20.10
N THR A 98 -21.28 26.33 19.47
CA THR A 98 -21.15 24.93 19.84
C THR A 98 -19.87 24.37 19.24
N MET A 99 -18.95 23.93 20.10
CA MET A 99 -17.72 23.26 19.73
C MET A 99 -18.02 21.77 19.58
N HIS A 100 -17.85 21.25 18.36
CA HIS A 100 -18.15 19.87 18.01
C HIS A 100 -16.90 19.17 17.47
N LYS A 101 -16.66 17.93 17.87
CA LYS A 101 -15.58 17.12 17.29
C LYS A 101 -16.00 16.62 15.92
N ALA A 102 -15.18 16.85 14.90
CA ALA A 102 -15.36 16.21 13.59
C ALA A 102 -15.11 14.70 13.69
N ALA A 103 -15.79 13.93 12.85
CA ALA A 103 -15.58 12.49 12.73
C ALA A 103 -14.09 12.18 12.51
N SER A 104 -13.54 11.17 13.19
CA SER A 104 -12.12 10.87 13.09
C SER A 104 -11.78 10.23 11.75
N LYS A 105 -10.52 10.40 11.34
CA LYS A 105 -10.00 9.70 10.17
C LYS A 105 -9.50 8.32 10.63
N PRO A 106 -9.91 7.20 10.00
CA PRO A 106 -9.32 5.90 10.28
C PRO A 106 -7.78 5.96 10.16
N LYS A 107 -7.06 5.15 10.92
CA LYS A 107 -5.60 5.11 10.95
C LYS A 107 -5.11 3.68 10.86
N PHE A 108 -4.21 3.41 9.93
CA PHE A 108 -3.44 2.18 9.92
C PHE A 108 -2.43 2.19 11.06
N ALA A 109 -2.24 1.02 11.67
CA ALA A 109 -1.26 0.76 12.71
C ALA A 109 -0.58 -0.58 12.42
N GLU A 110 0.54 -0.83 13.10
CA GLU A 110 1.19 -2.13 13.02
C GLU A 110 0.26 -3.24 13.55
N ALA A 111 0.16 -4.32 12.78
CA ALA A 111 -0.58 -5.51 13.19
C ALA A 111 0.28 -6.35 14.13
N THR A 112 -0.21 -6.59 15.34
CA THR A 112 0.43 -7.49 16.32
C THR A 112 -0.10 -8.93 16.25
N GLY A 113 -0.96 -9.23 15.28
CA GLY A 113 -1.59 -10.53 15.10
C GLY A 113 -2.29 -10.66 13.74
N GLY A 114 -2.85 -11.84 13.46
CA GLY A 114 -3.44 -12.21 12.17
C GLY A 114 -2.52 -13.11 11.34
N ALA A 115 -3.09 -13.85 10.39
CA ALA A 115 -2.36 -14.67 9.46
C ALA A 115 -1.70 -13.83 8.36
N LYS A 116 -0.45 -14.16 8.03
CA LYS A 116 0.29 -13.58 6.91
C LYS A 116 1.02 -14.68 6.15
N SER A 117 1.30 -14.41 4.89
CA SER A 117 2.18 -15.28 4.10
C SER A 117 3.64 -15.02 4.47
N ASP A 118 4.44 -16.07 4.63
CA ASP A 118 5.87 -15.95 4.94
C ASP A 118 6.69 -15.32 3.81
N PHE A 119 6.12 -15.29 2.60
CA PHE A 119 6.71 -14.71 1.40
C PHE A 119 6.30 -13.27 1.11
N ASN A 120 5.35 -12.70 1.86
CA ASN A 120 5.03 -11.28 1.78
C ASN A 120 5.70 -10.53 2.93
N GLU A 121 6.34 -9.41 2.61
CA GLU A 121 6.88 -8.52 3.62
C GLU A 121 5.76 -7.83 4.41
N ALA A 122 6.11 -7.34 5.61
CA ALA A 122 5.19 -6.53 6.40
C ALA A 122 4.85 -5.21 5.68
N PRO A 123 3.60 -4.74 5.76
CA PRO A 123 3.24 -3.40 5.28
C PRO A 123 4.05 -2.30 5.97
N VAL A 124 4.35 -1.23 5.23
CA VAL A 124 4.92 0.00 5.77
C VAL A 124 3.77 0.89 6.24
N ILE A 125 3.71 1.13 7.55
CA ILE A 125 2.62 1.86 8.20
C ILE A 125 2.96 3.35 8.30
N ALA A 126 2.05 4.19 7.81
CA ALA A 126 2.16 5.65 7.88
C ALA A 126 0.77 6.31 8.10
N ASP A 127 0.08 5.86 9.16
CA ASP A 127 -1.25 6.29 9.60
C ASP A 127 -2.31 6.32 8.50
N TYR A 128 -2.37 7.41 7.72
CA TYR A 128 -3.40 7.65 6.73
C TYR A 128 -3.04 7.20 5.31
N ALA A 129 -1.75 6.97 5.03
CA ALA A 129 -1.24 6.65 3.70
C ALA A 129 -0.15 5.58 3.79
N SER A 130 -0.56 4.34 4.01
CA SER A 130 0.35 3.19 4.17
C SER A 130 0.61 2.49 2.85
N THR A 131 1.66 1.66 2.77
CA THR A 131 1.98 0.88 1.57
C THR A 131 2.29 -0.57 1.91
N ALA A 132 2.12 -1.46 0.93
CA ALA A 132 2.53 -2.86 1.03
C ALA A 132 2.98 -3.38 -0.34
N SER A 133 3.78 -4.45 -0.33
CA SER A 133 4.06 -5.25 -1.52
C SER A 133 3.56 -6.67 -1.28
N MET A 134 2.83 -7.21 -2.25
CA MET A 134 2.25 -8.55 -2.14
C MET A 134 2.40 -9.31 -3.44
N TYR A 135 2.66 -10.61 -3.36
CA TYR A 135 2.61 -11.47 -4.52
C TYR A 135 1.18 -11.66 -5.01
N LYS A 136 0.97 -11.47 -6.32
CA LYS A 136 -0.31 -11.62 -7.00
C LYS A 136 -0.64 -13.10 -7.25
N ALA A 137 -0.83 -13.85 -6.18
CA ALA A 137 -1.19 -15.28 -6.18
C ALA A 137 -2.38 -15.52 -5.26
N ASN A 138 -3.27 -16.45 -5.62
CA ASN A 138 -4.41 -16.80 -4.77
C ASN A 138 -3.93 -17.36 -3.43
N GLY A 139 -4.49 -16.83 -2.34
CA GLY A 139 -4.10 -17.18 -0.97
C GLY A 139 -2.94 -16.35 -0.41
N SER A 140 -2.35 -15.42 -1.18
CA SER A 140 -1.41 -14.42 -0.65
C SER A 140 -2.09 -13.54 0.40
N LYS A 141 -1.45 -13.36 1.55
CA LYS A 141 -2.01 -12.64 2.71
C LYS A 141 -1.07 -11.64 3.32
N ILE A 142 -1.64 -10.55 3.83
CA ILE A 142 -1.03 -9.65 4.81
C ILE A 142 -2.01 -9.41 5.96
N SER A 143 -1.47 -9.06 7.13
CA SER A 143 -2.24 -8.59 8.27
C SER A 143 -2.01 -7.10 8.47
N ILE A 144 -3.08 -6.38 8.79
CA ILE A 144 -3.07 -4.94 9.08
C ILE A 144 -3.88 -4.65 10.33
N LYS A 145 -3.58 -3.53 10.99
CA LYS A 145 -4.46 -2.96 12.02
C LYS A 145 -5.02 -1.64 11.52
N VAL A 146 -6.32 -1.43 11.71
CA VAL A 146 -6.99 -0.15 11.46
C VAL A 146 -7.73 0.26 12.71
N THR A 147 -7.51 1.49 13.14
CA THR A 147 -8.17 2.09 14.29
C THR A 147 -9.03 3.25 13.82
N CYS A 148 -10.24 3.34 14.36
CA CYS A 148 -11.12 4.49 14.20
C CYS A 148 -11.97 4.58 15.48
N PRO A 149 -12.03 5.74 16.15
CA PRO A 149 -12.92 5.93 17.29
C PRO A 149 -14.39 5.69 16.94
N GLU A 150 -14.83 6.13 15.76
CA GLU A 150 -16.16 5.81 15.24
C GLU A 150 -16.12 4.55 14.36
N ALA A 151 -17.30 4.11 13.90
CA ALA A 151 -17.40 2.98 12.98
C ALA A 151 -16.73 3.28 11.63
N MET A 152 -16.17 2.24 11.03
CA MET A 152 -15.53 2.30 9.72
C MET A 152 -15.90 1.09 8.87
N THR A 153 -15.73 1.22 7.55
CA THR A 153 -15.87 0.14 6.56
C THR A 153 -14.77 0.25 5.52
N PHE A 154 -14.42 -0.85 4.86
CA PHE A 154 -13.62 -0.81 3.65
C PHE A 154 -14.51 -0.60 2.43
N LEU A 155 -14.06 0.23 1.50
CA LEU A 155 -14.82 0.50 0.28
C LEU A 155 -14.81 -0.71 -0.67
N GLU A 156 -15.99 -1.27 -0.97
CA GLU A 156 -16.14 -2.46 -1.83
C GLU A 156 -15.52 -2.29 -3.23
N LYS A 157 -15.59 -1.06 -3.79
CA LYS A 157 -15.01 -0.77 -5.12
C LYS A 157 -13.49 -0.99 -5.19
N THR A 158 -12.83 -1.08 -4.04
CA THR A 158 -11.37 -1.20 -3.94
C THR A 158 -10.92 -2.60 -3.49
N THR A 159 -11.85 -3.55 -3.36
CA THR A 159 -11.56 -4.93 -2.91
C THR A 159 -11.79 -5.99 -3.98
N SER A 160 -11.96 -5.61 -5.26
CA SER A 160 -12.06 -6.60 -6.34
C SER A 160 -10.81 -7.47 -6.38
N GLY A 161 -10.96 -8.79 -6.29
CA GLY A 161 -9.84 -9.73 -6.20
C GLY A 161 -9.22 -9.87 -4.81
N LEU A 162 -9.76 -9.16 -3.81
CA LEU A 162 -9.37 -9.25 -2.41
C LEU A 162 -10.54 -9.68 -1.51
N THR A 163 -10.22 -10.34 -0.41
CA THR A 163 -11.10 -10.51 0.74
C THR A 163 -10.49 -9.82 1.94
N ILE A 164 -11.26 -8.98 2.61
CA ILE A 164 -10.85 -8.31 3.85
C ILE A 164 -11.67 -8.88 5.00
N SER A 165 -11.01 -9.58 5.91
CA SER A 165 -11.65 -10.27 7.04
C SER A 165 -11.34 -9.56 8.35
N ASN A 166 -12.39 -9.14 9.08
CA ASN A 166 -12.25 -8.59 10.44
C ASN A 166 -11.90 -9.72 11.43
N LYS A 167 -10.84 -9.53 12.21
CA LYS A 167 -10.35 -10.49 13.22
C LYS A 167 -10.55 -10.00 14.66
N GLY A 168 -11.27 -8.90 14.85
CA GLY A 168 -11.45 -8.24 16.15
C GLY A 168 -10.34 -7.24 16.46
N GLU A 169 -10.60 -6.35 17.43
CA GLU A 169 -9.62 -5.37 17.94
C GLU A 169 -8.95 -4.48 16.88
N GLY A 170 -9.64 -4.25 15.76
CA GLY A 170 -9.13 -3.49 14.63
C GLY A 170 -8.12 -4.26 13.76
N LEU A 171 -7.89 -5.55 14.00
CA LEU A 171 -7.07 -6.41 13.15
C LEU A 171 -7.87 -6.90 11.94
N TYR A 172 -7.25 -6.84 10.76
CA TYR A 172 -7.81 -7.35 9.53
C TYR A 172 -6.78 -8.17 8.76
N GLU A 173 -7.26 -9.22 8.10
CA GLU A 173 -6.50 -9.95 7.09
C GLU A 173 -6.96 -9.52 5.71
N ILE A 174 -6.01 -9.17 4.84
CA ILE A 174 -6.23 -8.95 3.42
C ILE A 174 -5.69 -10.17 2.68
N GLU A 175 -6.56 -10.86 1.97
CA GLU A 175 -6.24 -12.06 1.19
C GLU A 175 -6.55 -11.85 -0.29
N VAL A 176 -5.64 -12.28 -1.17
CA VAL A 176 -5.92 -12.39 -2.60
C VAL A 176 -6.82 -13.60 -2.83
N ASN A 177 -8.11 -13.38 -3.06
CA ASN A 177 -9.05 -14.46 -3.37
C ASN A 177 -9.20 -14.70 -4.89
N ASN A 178 -8.89 -13.69 -5.72
CA ASN A 178 -8.86 -13.84 -7.17
C ASN A 178 -7.80 -12.94 -7.81
N ALA A 179 -6.61 -13.51 -8.01
CA ALA A 179 -5.48 -12.85 -8.64
C ALA A 179 -5.76 -12.36 -10.07
N THR A 180 -6.66 -13.01 -10.82
CA THR A 180 -6.98 -12.59 -12.20
C THR A 180 -7.77 -11.29 -12.26
N ALA A 181 -8.49 -10.94 -11.19
CA ALA A 181 -9.21 -9.67 -11.08
C ALA A 181 -8.28 -8.47 -10.80
N LEU A 182 -7.04 -8.71 -10.36
CA LEU A 182 -6.05 -7.68 -10.01
C LEU A 182 -5.26 -7.23 -11.25
N THR A 183 -5.87 -6.50 -12.17
CA THR A 183 -5.25 -6.16 -13.45
C THR A 183 -4.29 -4.96 -13.40
N ALA A 184 -4.46 -4.07 -12.41
CA ALA A 184 -3.60 -2.91 -12.20
C ALA A 184 -2.28 -3.30 -11.50
N ALA A 185 -1.24 -2.48 -11.67
CA ALA A 185 0.03 -2.64 -10.97
C ALA A 185 -0.11 -2.45 -9.44
N THR A 186 -1.13 -1.69 -9.03
CA THR A 186 -1.43 -1.42 -7.63
C THR A 186 -2.92 -1.57 -7.34
N THR A 187 -3.26 -1.78 -6.06
CA THR A 187 -4.63 -1.74 -5.54
C THR A 187 -4.66 -0.91 -4.28
N GLU A 188 -5.61 0.01 -4.19
CA GLU A 188 -5.86 0.76 -2.96
C GLU A 188 -6.84 0.00 -2.07
N VAL A 189 -6.55 -0.10 -0.79
CA VAL A 189 -7.49 -0.56 0.23
C VAL A 189 -7.86 0.65 1.08
N ILE A 190 -9.10 1.09 0.98
CA ILE A 190 -9.55 2.34 1.59
C ILE A 190 -10.44 2.05 2.80
N ALA A 191 -9.97 2.40 3.98
CA ALA A 191 -10.77 2.43 5.20
C ALA A 191 -11.47 3.80 5.32
N GLN A 192 -12.79 3.79 5.38
CA GLN A 192 -13.64 4.98 5.41
C GLN A 192 -14.42 5.04 6.73
N ASN A 193 -14.49 6.24 7.34
CA ASN A 193 -15.41 6.49 8.45
C ASN A 193 -16.88 6.48 7.95
N THR A 194 -17.77 5.78 8.64
CA THR A 194 -19.18 5.64 8.23
C THR A 194 -20.12 6.69 8.82
N THR A 195 -19.59 7.66 9.57
CA THR A 195 -20.38 8.80 10.06
C THR A 195 -20.90 9.60 8.87
N ALA A 196 -22.19 9.95 8.88
CA ALA A 196 -22.79 10.73 7.80
C ALA A 196 -22.06 12.08 7.61
N GLY A 197 -21.69 12.41 6.37
CA GLY A 197 -20.91 13.62 6.05
C GLY A 197 -19.39 13.45 6.23
N ALA A 198 -18.92 12.28 6.66
CA ALA A 198 -17.49 11.97 6.84
C ALA A 198 -16.91 11.11 5.70
N GLU A 199 -17.55 11.03 4.54
CA GLU A 199 -17.19 10.11 3.45
C GLU A 199 -15.81 10.42 2.83
N SER A 200 -15.27 11.62 3.07
CA SER A 200 -13.92 12.03 2.68
C SER A 200 -12.84 11.67 3.71
N ARG A 201 -13.21 11.22 4.91
CA ARG A 201 -12.33 10.90 6.04
C ARG A 201 -11.81 9.48 5.89
N ASN A 202 -10.85 9.30 4.98
CA ASN A 202 -10.37 7.99 4.56
C ASN A 202 -8.88 7.79 4.84
N ALA A 203 -8.48 6.58 5.22
CA ALA A 203 -7.09 6.14 5.12
C ALA A 203 -6.92 5.15 3.97
N THR A 204 -5.78 5.23 3.30
CA THR A 204 -5.46 4.39 2.15
C THR A 204 -4.23 3.53 2.45
N LEU A 205 -4.33 2.24 2.13
CA LEU A 205 -3.21 1.33 1.99
C LEU A 205 -3.02 1.03 0.49
N THR A 206 -1.87 1.39 -0.06
CA THR A 206 -1.55 1.08 -1.47
C THR A 206 -0.73 -0.20 -1.54
N ILE A 207 -1.33 -1.24 -2.12
CA ILE A 207 -0.68 -2.54 -2.35
C ILE A 207 -0.05 -2.51 -3.75
N THR A 208 1.24 -2.80 -3.83
CA THR A 208 1.98 -3.04 -5.08
C THR A 208 2.06 -4.53 -5.36
N TRP A 209 1.69 -4.94 -6.56
CA TRP A 209 1.66 -6.36 -6.93
C TRP A 209 3.00 -6.83 -7.47
N LEU A 210 3.53 -7.90 -6.86
CA LEU A 210 4.69 -8.64 -7.34
C LEU A 210 4.22 -9.84 -8.17
N ASP A 211 4.89 -10.09 -9.30
CA ASP A 211 4.61 -11.27 -10.12
C ASP A 211 5.15 -12.51 -9.41
N PRO A 212 4.32 -13.52 -9.11
CA PRO A 212 4.80 -14.75 -8.49
C PRO A 212 5.45 -15.72 -9.48
N ILE A 213 5.25 -15.52 -10.80
CA ILE A 213 5.84 -16.38 -11.83
C ILE A 213 7.31 -15.98 -12.03
N PRO A 214 8.25 -16.94 -11.94
CA PRO A 214 9.65 -16.67 -12.23
C PRO A 214 9.87 -16.09 -13.64
N ALA A 215 10.83 -15.19 -13.75
CA ALA A 215 11.26 -14.59 -14.99
C ALA A 215 12.67 -15.07 -15.34
N PHE A 216 13.06 -14.86 -16.60
CA PHE A 216 14.42 -15.13 -17.04
C PHE A 216 14.86 -14.11 -18.09
N THR A 217 16.17 -13.98 -18.24
CA THR A 217 16.80 -13.24 -19.34
C THR A 217 17.92 -14.07 -19.93
N LEU A 218 18.13 -13.90 -21.24
CA LEU A 218 19.31 -14.40 -21.92
C LEU A 218 20.43 -13.35 -21.77
N GLY A 219 21.68 -13.79 -21.57
CA GLY A 219 22.83 -12.89 -21.55
C GLY A 219 22.89 -12.03 -22.81
N ALA A 220 23.13 -10.72 -22.65
CA ALA A 220 23.07 -9.76 -23.74
C ALA A 220 24.18 -9.97 -24.80
N ASP A 221 25.30 -10.56 -24.39
CA ASP A 221 26.47 -10.83 -25.23
C ASP A 221 26.48 -12.26 -25.79
N ASN A 222 25.30 -12.89 -25.89
CA ASN A 222 25.18 -14.25 -26.42
C ASN A 222 25.07 -14.25 -27.95
N ASP A 223 26.11 -14.74 -28.61
CA ASP A 223 26.22 -14.92 -30.07
C ASP A 223 25.79 -16.33 -30.52
N ALA A 224 25.82 -17.31 -29.61
CA ALA A 224 25.41 -18.69 -29.85
C ALA A 224 23.90 -18.94 -29.72
N ALA A 225 23.14 -18.01 -29.11
CA ALA A 225 21.72 -18.18 -28.86
C ALA A 225 20.96 -16.85 -28.89
N THR A 226 19.70 -16.92 -29.29
CA THR A 226 18.78 -15.77 -29.35
C THR A 226 17.40 -16.14 -28.80
N LEU A 227 16.68 -15.18 -28.25
CA LEU A 227 15.27 -15.38 -27.92
C LEU A 227 14.43 -15.43 -29.19
N ASP A 228 13.49 -16.37 -29.25
CA ASP A 228 12.55 -16.46 -30.37
C ASP A 228 11.58 -15.27 -30.35
N GLY A 229 11.44 -14.58 -31.49
CA GLY A 229 10.59 -13.40 -31.60
C GLY A 229 9.10 -13.70 -31.51
N SER A 230 8.68 -14.94 -31.77
CA SER A 230 7.28 -15.39 -31.72
C SER A 230 6.94 -16.11 -30.40
N ASN A 231 7.94 -16.67 -29.71
CA ASN A 231 7.80 -17.31 -28.43
C ASN A 231 8.90 -16.86 -27.44
N LYS A 232 8.56 -15.95 -26.52
CA LYS A 232 9.51 -15.37 -25.56
C LYS A 232 10.08 -16.36 -24.56
N ASP A 233 9.47 -17.53 -24.41
CA ASP A 233 9.96 -18.61 -23.55
C ASP A 233 10.79 -19.65 -24.34
N GLN A 234 11.14 -19.36 -25.60
CA GLN A 234 12.01 -20.19 -26.43
C GLN A 234 13.34 -19.48 -26.70
N ILE A 235 14.42 -20.24 -26.57
CA ILE A 235 15.79 -19.84 -26.92
C ILE A 235 16.20 -20.67 -28.13
N ASN A 236 16.51 -20.00 -29.23
CA ASN A 236 17.06 -20.59 -30.45
C ASN A 236 18.58 -20.59 -30.36
N VAL A 237 19.16 -21.78 -30.34
CA VAL A 237 20.60 -22.00 -30.27
C VAL A 237 21.11 -22.23 -31.69
N ILE A 238 21.95 -21.31 -32.16
CA ILE A 238 22.50 -21.33 -33.51
C ILE A 238 23.70 -22.28 -33.48
N TYR A 239 23.56 -23.45 -34.09
CA TYR A 239 24.64 -24.41 -34.19
C TYR A 239 24.84 -24.88 -35.63
N THR A 240 25.84 -24.33 -36.31
CA THR A 240 25.99 -24.53 -37.75
C THR A 240 26.65 -25.86 -38.13
N SER A 241 27.51 -26.46 -37.28
CA SER A 241 28.14 -27.78 -37.51
C SER A 241 29.06 -28.23 -36.36
N ALA A 242 29.40 -29.53 -36.31
CA ALA A 242 30.44 -30.17 -35.46
C ALA A 242 31.79 -29.39 -35.36
N SER A 243 32.09 -28.54 -36.35
CA SER A 243 33.31 -27.74 -36.48
C SER A 243 33.23 -26.30 -35.95
N ASP A 244 32.09 -25.88 -35.39
CA ASP A 244 31.91 -24.54 -34.83
C ASP A 244 32.68 -24.35 -33.51
N ASN A 245 34.00 -24.16 -33.62
CA ASN A 245 34.88 -23.91 -32.49
C ASN A 245 34.69 -22.52 -31.86
N THR A 246 33.97 -21.61 -32.55
CA THR A 246 33.71 -20.26 -32.06
C THR A 246 32.69 -20.31 -30.93
N HIS A 247 31.56 -21.00 -31.13
CA HIS A 247 30.49 -21.07 -30.13
C HIS A 247 30.62 -22.26 -29.17
N LYS A 248 31.47 -23.26 -29.49
CA LYS A 248 31.65 -24.47 -28.68
C LYS A 248 32.02 -24.21 -27.21
N TYR A 249 32.79 -23.16 -26.95
CA TYR A 249 33.29 -22.80 -25.61
C TYR A 249 32.61 -21.58 -25.01
N VAL A 250 31.68 -20.94 -25.71
CA VAL A 250 30.96 -19.76 -25.22
C VAL A 250 29.72 -20.24 -24.45
N PRO A 251 29.60 -19.92 -23.15
CA PRO A 251 28.43 -20.31 -22.38
C PRO A 251 27.16 -19.58 -22.83
N ILE A 252 26.10 -20.35 -23.01
CA ILE A 252 24.74 -19.81 -23.10
C ILE A 252 24.28 -19.52 -21.67
N ALA A 253 24.50 -18.28 -21.24
CA ALA A 253 24.12 -17.81 -19.91
C ALA A 253 22.65 -17.37 -19.86
N ILE A 254 21.90 -17.96 -18.94
CA ILE A 254 20.49 -17.65 -18.65
C ILE A 254 20.42 -17.22 -17.19
N ALA A 255 20.02 -15.97 -16.96
CA ALA A 255 19.75 -15.48 -15.62
C ALA A 255 18.27 -15.68 -15.29
N VAL A 256 17.99 -16.28 -14.15
CA VAL A 256 16.65 -16.52 -13.63
C VAL A 256 16.42 -15.61 -12.43
N THR A 257 15.21 -15.03 -12.35
CA THR A 257 14.76 -14.25 -11.18
C THR A 257 13.41 -14.76 -10.68
N GLY A 258 13.21 -14.74 -9.37
CA GLY A 258 11.97 -15.21 -8.74
C GLY A 258 12.08 -15.26 -7.22
N TYR A 259 11.03 -15.79 -6.57
CA TYR A 259 11.07 -15.97 -5.13
C TYR A 259 12.06 -17.09 -4.75
N LYS A 260 12.80 -16.89 -3.67
CA LYS A 260 13.76 -17.87 -3.15
C LYS A 260 13.12 -19.24 -2.90
N GLY A 261 13.90 -20.30 -3.11
CA GLY A 261 13.43 -21.68 -3.00
C GLY A 261 12.57 -22.17 -4.17
N SER A 262 12.28 -21.33 -5.17
CA SER A 262 11.63 -21.79 -6.40
C SER A 262 12.50 -22.85 -7.09
N THR A 263 11.93 -23.98 -7.47
CA THR A 263 12.68 -25.14 -7.99
C THR A 263 12.95 -25.01 -9.48
N ILE A 264 14.12 -25.46 -9.93
CA ILE A 264 14.54 -25.49 -11.33
C ILE A 264 14.76 -26.95 -11.73
N ALA A 265 14.08 -27.38 -12.79
CA ALA A 265 14.17 -28.73 -13.32
C ALA A 265 14.54 -28.71 -14.80
N TYR A 266 15.32 -29.71 -15.21
CA TYR A 266 15.82 -29.86 -16.58
C TYR A 266 15.33 -31.17 -17.17
N THR A 267 14.74 -31.13 -18.36
CA THR A 267 14.32 -32.33 -19.10
C THR A 267 14.82 -32.28 -20.54
N GLY A 268 15.06 -33.44 -21.14
CA GLY A 268 15.62 -33.54 -22.50
C GLY A 268 17.12 -33.30 -22.58
N ASN A 269 17.73 -32.65 -21.57
CA ASN A 269 19.18 -32.52 -21.49
C ASN A 269 19.83 -33.87 -21.16
N THR A 270 20.41 -34.49 -22.19
CA THR A 270 21.17 -35.75 -22.12
C THR A 270 22.66 -35.53 -22.37
N SER A 271 23.14 -34.28 -22.25
CA SER A 271 24.49 -33.85 -22.65
C SER A 271 24.86 -34.23 -24.09
N THR A 272 23.86 -34.32 -24.98
CA THR A 272 24.02 -34.74 -26.37
C THR A 272 24.54 -33.63 -27.27
N TRP A 273 23.82 -32.50 -27.34
CA TRP A 273 24.21 -31.32 -28.13
C TRP A 273 24.48 -30.05 -27.28
N LEU A 274 24.05 -30.04 -26.01
CA LEU A 274 24.45 -29.06 -24.99
C LEU A 274 24.65 -29.74 -23.64
N ASN A 275 25.68 -29.31 -22.90
CA ASN A 275 26.04 -29.80 -21.58
C ASN A 275 25.91 -28.68 -20.54
N HIS A 276 25.52 -29.03 -19.32
CA HIS A 276 25.45 -28.08 -18.20
C HIS A 276 26.85 -27.68 -17.73
N THR A 277 27.08 -26.38 -17.56
CA THR A 277 28.23 -25.85 -16.81
C THR A 277 27.80 -25.25 -15.49
N GLU A 278 26.60 -24.67 -15.44
CA GLU A 278 25.90 -24.27 -14.21
C GLU A 278 24.45 -24.76 -14.28
N SER A 279 24.03 -25.53 -13.27
CA SER A 279 22.71 -26.19 -13.22
C SER A 279 22.11 -26.16 -11.81
N PRO A 280 21.78 -24.97 -11.29
CA PRO A 280 21.12 -24.85 -10.00
C PRO A 280 19.79 -25.60 -10.02
N THR A 281 19.44 -26.22 -8.89
CA THR A 281 18.15 -26.88 -8.69
C THR A 281 17.11 -25.96 -8.04
N GLU A 282 17.52 -24.77 -7.60
CA GLU A 282 16.65 -23.80 -6.93
C GLU A 282 17.16 -22.35 -7.10
N ILE A 283 16.25 -21.39 -6.93
CA ILE A 283 16.59 -19.96 -6.81
C ILE A 283 17.09 -19.68 -5.39
N ALA A 284 18.28 -19.09 -5.27
CA ALA A 284 18.90 -18.80 -3.98
C ALA A 284 18.19 -17.67 -3.21
N GLU A 285 18.61 -17.43 -1.96
CA GLU A 285 18.09 -16.37 -1.09
C GLU A 285 18.09 -14.96 -1.73
N GLY A 286 19.03 -14.68 -2.64
CA GLY A 286 19.09 -13.42 -3.38
C GLY A 286 18.02 -13.24 -4.45
N GLY A 287 17.12 -14.22 -4.65
CA GLY A 287 16.07 -14.18 -5.66
C GLY A 287 16.57 -14.38 -7.10
N THR A 288 17.79 -14.89 -7.26
CA THR A 288 18.43 -15.13 -8.56
C THR A 288 19.07 -16.51 -8.64
N ALA A 289 19.21 -17.01 -9.87
CA ALA A 289 19.98 -18.20 -10.22
C ALA A 289 20.60 -18.03 -11.61
N ALA A 290 21.80 -18.58 -11.81
CA ALA A 290 22.47 -18.61 -13.11
C ALA A 290 22.45 -20.03 -13.68
N ILE A 291 22.04 -20.16 -14.93
CA ILE A 291 22.05 -21.41 -15.67
C ILE A 291 22.97 -21.21 -16.86
N GLU A 292 23.87 -22.16 -17.08
CA GLU A 292 24.79 -22.10 -18.20
C GLU A 292 24.86 -23.43 -18.93
N PHE A 293 24.83 -23.34 -20.26
CA PHE A 293 25.08 -24.45 -21.16
C PHE A 293 26.30 -24.17 -22.03
N THR A 294 27.11 -25.18 -22.29
CA THR A 294 28.15 -25.12 -23.33
C THR A 294 28.04 -26.34 -24.22
N GLN A 295 28.62 -26.26 -25.41
CA GLN A 295 28.75 -27.43 -26.26
C GLN A 295 29.95 -28.32 -25.89
N ASN A 296 30.85 -27.81 -25.03
CA ASN A 296 32.02 -28.54 -24.63
C ASN A 296 31.66 -29.83 -23.89
N GLY A 297 32.27 -30.95 -24.28
CA GLY A 297 32.00 -32.27 -23.70
C GLY A 297 30.72 -32.96 -24.19
N CYS A 298 30.04 -32.42 -25.20
CA CYS A 298 28.85 -33.05 -25.80
C CYS A 298 29.19 -34.24 -26.71
N GLY A 299 28.38 -35.31 -26.64
CA GLY A 299 28.68 -36.60 -27.28
C GLY A 299 28.11 -36.81 -28.69
N ASN A 300 27.09 -36.05 -29.10
CA ASN A 300 26.47 -36.20 -30.43
C ASN A 300 25.96 -34.85 -30.96
N SER A 301 26.72 -34.26 -31.88
CA SER A 301 26.39 -32.98 -32.50
C SER A 301 25.22 -33.03 -33.48
N ASP A 302 24.65 -34.20 -33.76
CA ASP A 302 23.54 -34.36 -34.71
C ASP A 302 22.17 -34.45 -34.02
N GLU A 303 22.13 -34.63 -32.69
CA GLU A 303 20.88 -34.58 -31.93
C GLU A 303 20.26 -33.18 -32.00
N THR A 304 18.94 -33.15 -32.02
CA THR A 304 18.11 -31.94 -32.13
C THR A 304 16.97 -31.90 -31.12
N ALA A 305 16.89 -32.88 -30.21
CA ALA A 305 15.84 -32.93 -29.21
C ALA A 305 15.88 -31.68 -28.31
N ASP A 306 14.72 -31.05 -28.11
CA ASP A 306 14.59 -29.84 -27.31
C ASP A 306 15.05 -30.08 -25.86
N ILE A 307 15.69 -29.07 -25.27
CA ILE A 307 15.98 -29.04 -23.84
C ILE A 307 14.95 -28.12 -23.19
N THR A 308 14.34 -28.57 -22.10
CA THR A 308 13.35 -27.80 -21.36
C THR A 308 13.85 -27.50 -19.96
N ILE A 309 13.72 -26.24 -19.56
CA ILE A 309 13.97 -25.76 -18.20
C ILE A 309 12.63 -25.35 -17.61
N THR A 310 12.19 -26.02 -16.56
CA THR A 310 10.95 -25.66 -15.85
C THR A 310 11.31 -25.07 -14.49
N ILE A 311 10.86 -23.83 -14.28
CA ILE A 311 11.09 -23.07 -13.05
C ILE A 311 9.73 -22.95 -12.36
N THR A 312 9.56 -23.59 -11.22
CA THR A 312 8.30 -23.60 -10.47
C THR A 312 8.41 -22.71 -9.25
N SER A 313 7.49 -21.75 -9.13
CA SER A 313 7.48 -20.80 -8.02
C SER A 313 7.34 -21.52 -6.68
N ALA A 314 8.14 -21.12 -5.70
CA ALA A 314 7.93 -21.54 -4.31
C ALA A 314 6.73 -20.82 -3.65
N ILE A 315 6.17 -19.79 -4.30
CA ILE A 315 4.93 -19.16 -3.84
C ILE A 315 3.77 -20.10 -4.19
N PRO A 316 2.94 -20.52 -3.22
CA PRO A 316 1.75 -21.30 -3.48
C PRO A 316 0.85 -20.63 -4.51
N ASN A 317 0.41 -21.39 -5.51
CA ASN A 317 -0.36 -20.88 -6.66
C ASN A 317 0.37 -19.81 -7.49
N GLY A 318 1.70 -19.71 -7.36
CA GLY A 318 2.53 -18.76 -8.09
C GLY A 318 2.83 -19.15 -9.53
N GLY A 319 2.55 -20.40 -9.91
CA GLY A 319 2.74 -20.89 -11.27
C GLY A 319 4.18 -21.30 -11.59
N SER A 320 4.41 -21.57 -12.87
CA SER A 320 5.71 -21.98 -13.39
C SER A 320 6.02 -21.27 -14.71
N ARG A 321 7.32 -21.14 -15.00
CA ARG A 321 7.87 -20.71 -16.29
C ARG A 321 8.55 -21.91 -16.94
N THR A 322 8.33 -22.12 -18.24
CA THR A 322 8.98 -23.21 -18.98
C THR A 322 9.75 -22.63 -20.15
N ILE A 323 11.07 -22.71 -20.09
CA ILE A 323 11.99 -22.25 -21.14
C ILE A 323 12.34 -23.44 -22.03
N THR A 324 12.28 -23.27 -23.35
CA THR A 324 12.66 -24.31 -24.32
C THR A 324 13.88 -23.87 -25.12
N LEU A 325 14.98 -24.61 -25.02
CA LEU A 325 16.15 -24.43 -25.88
C LEU A 325 15.98 -25.34 -27.10
N LYS A 326 16.00 -24.74 -28.28
CA LYS A 326 15.91 -25.43 -29.57
C LYS A 326 17.17 -25.22 -30.37
N LYS A 327 17.64 -26.27 -30.99
CA LYS A 327 18.72 -26.19 -31.96
C LYS A 327 18.18 -25.74 -33.31
N GLN A 328 18.82 -24.76 -33.93
CA GLN A 328 18.53 -24.25 -35.28
C GLN A 328 19.52 -24.82 -36.30
#